data_AF-A0A2D6NF31-F1
#
_entry.id   AF-A0A2D6NF31-F1
#
_cell.length_a   1.000
_cell.length_b   1.000
_cell.length_c   1.000
_cell.angle_alpha   90.00
_cell.angle_beta   90.00
_cell.angle_gamma   90.00
#
_symmetry.space_group_name_H-M   'P 1'
#
loop_
_entity.id
_entity.type
_entity.pdbx_description
1 polymer ?
#
loop_
_entity_poly.entity_id
_entity_poly.type
_entity_poly.pdbx_seq_one_letter_code
_entity_poly.pdbx_strand_id
1 'polypeptide(L)'
;MKRGAYFFVLDAIMGGAIFLITAVIILGSYMNTPQTRQTFLLAEDIMGLLLTTKVIDYRHSYITELEDKGLITNPEQTVFQLIAEYHYTNNTNISYNITKKILESLIAEQYGISYMIGNETIYNRSIERFNNSRFALTSRKIAFLSVNQSIFFGPEIAELKIWS
;
A
#
# COMPACT_ATOMS: atom_id res chain seq x y z
N MET A 1 -41.83 -47.63 -25.98
CA MET A 1 -40.57 -47.39 -25.26
C MET A 1 -39.76 -46.16 -25.70
N LYS A 2 -40.20 -45.31 -26.66
CA LYS A 2 -39.39 -44.16 -27.14
C LYS A 2 -39.51 -42.86 -26.33
N ARG A 3 -40.51 -42.70 -25.44
CA ARG A 3 -40.74 -41.46 -24.69
C ARG A 3 -39.84 -41.29 -23.45
N GLY A 4 -39.45 -42.38 -22.80
CA GLY A 4 -38.58 -42.33 -21.60
C GLY A 4 -37.15 -41.85 -21.90
N ALA A 5 -36.63 -42.16 -23.08
CA ALA A 5 -35.30 -41.71 -23.50
C ALA A 5 -35.21 -40.18 -23.65
N TYR A 6 -36.30 -39.50 -24.07
CA TYR A 6 -36.33 -38.04 -24.14
C TYR A 6 -36.26 -37.38 -22.76
N PHE A 7 -36.97 -37.93 -21.77
CA PHE A 7 -36.89 -37.43 -20.39
C PHE A 7 -35.51 -37.63 -19.79
N PHE A 8 -34.85 -38.76 -20.08
CA PHE A 8 -33.49 -39.02 -19.63
C PHE A 8 -32.47 -38.03 -20.23
N VAL A 9 -32.57 -37.75 -21.54
CA VAL A 9 -31.67 -36.78 -22.20
C VAL A 9 -31.92 -35.36 -21.69
N LEU A 10 -33.19 -34.99 -21.47
CA LEU A 10 -33.55 -33.68 -20.94
C LEU A 10 -33.01 -33.50 -19.51
N ASP A 11 -33.13 -34.52 -18.67
CA ASP A 11 -32.61 -34.51 -17.31
C ASP A 11 -31.07 -34.43 -17.28
N ALA A 12 -30.39 -35.17 -18.17
CA ALA A 12 -28.93 -35.10 -18.31
C ALA A 12 -28.46 -33.70 -18.78
N ILE A 13 -29.18 -33.05 -19.69
CA ILE A 13 -28.88 -31.68 -20.13
C ILE A 13 -29.10 -30.69 -18.98
N MET A 14 -30.19 -30.82 -18.24
CA MET A 14 -30.49 -29.96 -17.09
C MET A 14 -29.42 -30.11 -15.99
N GLY A 15 -29.03 -31.35 -15.66
CA GLY A 15 -27.96 -31.63 -14.71
C GLY A 15 -26.61 -31.07 -15.17
N GLY A 16 -26.28 -31.23 -16.45
CA GLY A 16 -25.05 -30.68 -17.04
C GLY A 16 -25.00 -29.16 -17.01
N ALA A 17 -26.12 -28.48 -17.29
CA ALA A 17 -26.23 -27.03 -17.22
C ALA A 17 -26.05 -26.51 -15.78
N ILE A 18 -26.68 -27.16 -14.80
CA ILE A 18 -26.52 -26.82 -13.38
C ILE A 18 -25.06 -26.97 -12.97
N PHE A 19 -24.42 -28.09 -13.33
CA PHE A 19 -23.02 -28.34 -13.02
C PHE A 19 -22.09 -27.27 -13.62
N LEU A 20 -22.30 -26.91 -14.89
CA LEU A 20 -21.51 -25.87 -15.56
C LEU A 20 -21.65 -24.50 -14.87
N ILE A 21 -22.88 -24.11 -14.52
CA ILE A 21 -23.13 -22.83 -13.82
C ILE A 21 -22.44 -22.84 -12.46
N THR A 22 -22.54 -23.93 -11.70
CA THR A 22 -21.85 -24.06 -10.40
C THR A 22 -20.33 -23.99 -10.55
N ALA A 23 -19.76 -24.65 -11.56
CA ALA A 23 -18.32 -24.60 -11.81
C ALA A 23 -17.85 -23.18 -12.15
N VAL A 24 -18.60 -22.45 -12.99
CA VAL A 24 -18.28 -21.05 -13.34
C VAL A 24 -18.35 -20.15 -12.11
N ILE A 25 -19.34 -20.32 -11.24
CA ILE A 25 -19.46 -19.54 -10.00
C ILE A 25 -18.29 -19.82 -9.05
N ILE A 26 -17.93 -21.08 -8.85
CA ILE A 26 -16.80 -21.47 -7.98
C ILE A 26 -15.48 -20.91 -8.54
N LEU A 27 -15.22 -21.09 -9.84
CA LEU A 27 -14.01 -20.58 -10.47
C LEU A 27 -13.95 -19.04 -10.43
N GLY A 28 -15.08 -18.37 -10.62
CA GLY A 28 -15.18 -16.91 -10.49
C GLY A 28 -14.95 -16.41 -9.06
N SER A 29 -15.36 -17.16 -8.03
CA SER A 29 -15.19 -16.74 -6.63
C SER A 29 -13.74 -16.88 -6.14
N TYR A 30 -12.99 -17.86 -6.65
CA TYR A 30 -11.61 -18.09 -6.24
C TYR A 30 -10.64 -17.02 -6.75
N MET A 31 -10.98 -16.28 -7.81
CA MET A 31 -10.09 -15.29 -8.42
C MET A 31 -9.96 -13.96 -7.65
N ASN A 32 -10.82 -13.69 -6.66
CA ASN A 32 -10.93 -12.33 -6.07
C ASN A 32 -10.65 -12.24 -4.56
N THR A 33 -9.99 -13.23 -3.96
CA THR A 33 -9.62 -13.12 -2.53
C THR A 33 -8.12 -12.84 -2.40
N PRO A 34 -7.69 -11.59 -2.16
CA PRO A 34 -6.28 -11.32 -1.86
C PRO A 34 -5.84 -12.13 -0.63
N GLN A 35 -4.70 -12.82 -0.73
CA GLN A 35 -4.20 -13.63 0.37
C GLN A 35 -3.72 -12.74 1.52
N THR A 36 -4.36 -12.88 2.69
CA THR A 36 -4.18 -12.05 3.88
C THR A 36 -2.75 -12.00 4.44
N ARG A 37 -1.93 -13.04 4.21
CA ARG A 37 -0.51 -13.04 4.60
C ARG A 37 0.35 -12.09 3.77
N GLN A 38 -0.04 -11.83 2.52
CA GLN A 38 0.74 -11.00 1.59
C GLN A 38 0.69 -9.51 1.99
N THR A 39 -0.45 -9.03 2.49
CA THR A 39 -0.60 -7.63 2.92
C THR A 39 0.22 -7.30 4.18
N PHE A 40 0.42 -8.26 5.09
CA PHE A 40 1.24 -8.08 6.29
C PHE A 40 2.72 -7.88 5.97
N LEU A 41 3.28 -8.78 5.17
CA LEU A 41 4.67 -8.67 4.72
C LEU A 41 4.89 -7.34 3.99
N LEU A 42 3.90 -6.92 3.19
CA LEU A 42 4.01 -5.69 2.41
C LEU A 42 4.12 -4.41 3.25
N ALA A 43 3.40 -4.26 4.38
CA ALA A 43 3.51 -3.06 5.20
C ALA A 43 4.84 -2.98 5.99
N GLU A 44 5.29 -4.10 6.55
CA GLU A 44 6.59 -4.22 7.23
C GLU A 44 7.75 -4.02 6.24
N ASP A 45 7.69 -4.66 5.08
CA ASP A 45 8.73 -4.59 4.04
C ASP A 45 8.84 -3.17 3.49
N ILE A 46 7.73 -2.50 3.21
CA ILE A 46 7.74 -1.12 2.73
C ILE A 46 8.29 -0.18 3.80
N MET A 47 7.85 -0.32 5.04
CA MET A 47 8.41 0.48 6.13
C MET A 47 9.92 0.23 6.30
N GLY A 48 10.37 -1.02 6.16
CA GLY A 48 11.78 -1.39 6.13
C GLY A 48 12.54 -0.75 4.97
N LEU A 49 11.95 -0.73 3.77
CA LEU A 49 12.52 -0.06 2.60
C LEU A 49 12.66 1.44 2.84
N LEU A 50 11.64 2.12 3.37
CA LEU A 50 11.71 3.56 3.69
C LEU A 50 12.83 3.86 4.69
N LEU A 51 13.02 2.99 5.68
CA LEU A 51 14.02 3.15 6.73
C LEU A 51 15.45 2.87 6.28
N THR A 52 15.66 2.06 5.24
CA THR A 52 17.00 1.59 4.84
C THR A 52 17.46 2.15 3.51
N THR A 53 16.54 2.47 2.61
CA THR A 53 16.85 3.01 1.28
C THR A 53 17.28 4.46 1.42
N LYS A 54 18.47 4.78 0.93
CA LYS A 54 18.94 6.16 0.86
C LYS A 54 18.27 6.89 -0.30
N VAL A 55 18.15 8.21 -0.17
CA VAL A 55 17.57 9.07 -1.21
C VAL A 55 18.36 8.93 -2.52
N ILE A 56 19.69 8.89 -2.45
CA ILE A 56 20.58 8.69 -3.62
C ILE A 56 20.34 7.38 -4.37
N ASP A 57 19.88 6.34 -3.68
CA ASP A 57 19.60 5.03 -4.26
C ASP A 57 18.21 4.98 -4.90
N TYR A 58 17.31 5.88 -4.50
CA TYR A 58 15.94 5.96 -5.01
C TYR A 58 15.84 6.91 -6.21
N ARG A 59 16.11 6.38 -7.41
CA ARG A 59 16.06 7.14 -8.67
C ARG A 59 14.63 7.31 -9.20
N HIS A 60 13.93 8.31 -8.70
CA HIS A 60 12.63 8.73 -9.23
C HIS A 60 12.70 10.17 -9.74
N SER A 61 12.04 10.47 -10.87
CA SER A 61 12.10 11.79 -11.54
C SER A 61 11.79 12.96 -10.61
N TYR A 62 10.80 12.79 -9.73
CA TYR A 62 10.45 13.80 -8.73
C TYR A 62 11.57 14.07 -7.70
N ILE A 63 12.32 13.05 -7.27
CA ILE A 63 13.44 13.24 -6.35
C ILE A 63 14.58 13.96 -7.05
N THR A 64 14.90 13.57 -8.29
CA THR A 64 15.91 14.27 -9.10
C THR A 64 15.56 15.75 -9.30
N GLU A 65 14.27 16.07 -9.51
CA GLU A 65 13.82 17.46 -9.60
C GLU A 65 14.05 18.25 -8.29
N LEU A 66 13.86 17.61 -7.13
CA LEU A 66 14.12 18.23 -5.83
C LEU A 66 15.63 18.40 -5.56
N GLU A 67 16.46 17.46 -6.02
CA GLU A 67 17.93 17.55 -5.98
C GLU A 67 18.42 18.70 -6.86
N ASP A 68 17.94 18.79 -8.11
CA ASP A 68 18.29 19.84 -9.06
C ASP A 68 17.90 21.23 -8.56
N LYS A 69 16.82 21.32 -7.79
CA LYS A 69 16.37 22.56 -7.12
C LYS A 69 17.16 22.89 -5.85
N GLY A 70 18.08 22.04 -5.42
CA GLY A 70 18.86 22.20 -4.19
C GLY A 70 18.02 22.09 -2.92
N LEU A 71 16.83 21.47 -2.99
CA LEU A 71 15.95 21.30 -1.84
C LEU A 71 16.38 20.12 -0.96
N ILE A 72 17.00 19.10 -1.56
CA ILE A 72 17.59 17.96 -0.85
C ILE A 72 19.03 18.31 -0.51
N THR A 73 19.29 18.60 0.77
CA THR A 73 20.60 19.01 1.28
C THR A 73 21.53 17.83 1.57
N ASN A 74 20.97 16.67 1.92
CA ASN A 74 21.72 15.46 2.24
C ASN A 74 21.12 14.23 1.53
N PRO A 75 21.68 13.79 0.39
CA PRO A 75 21.17 12.62 -0.34
C PRO A 75 21.54 11.27 0.30
N GLU A 76 22.43 11.27 1.29
CA GLU A 76 22.81 10.06 2.04
C GLU A 76 21.79 9.68 3.12
N GLN A 77 20.83 10.57 3.40
CA GLN A 77 19.75 10.28 4.35
C GLN A 77 18.78 9.25 3.78
N THR A 78 18.05 8.57 4.65
CA THR A 78 17.05 7.60 4.23
C THR A 78 15.79 8.30 3.73
N VAL A 79 15.02 7.63 2.88
CA VAL A 79 13.73 8.16 2.40
C VAL A 79 12.82 8.52 3.58
N PHE A 80 12.79 7.67 4.61
CA PHE A 80 12.05 7.92 5.83
C PHE A 80 12.48 9.21 6.53
N GLN A 81 13.80 9.43 6.67
CA GLN A 81 14.35 10.65 7.27
C GLN A 81 13.98 11.87 6.45
N LEU A 82 14.07 11.81 5.12
CA LEU A 82 13.70 12.91 4.24
C LEU A 82 12.21 13.30 4.39
N ILE A 83 11.31 12.30 4.46
CA ILE A 83 9.87 12.54 4.67
C ILE A 83 9.64 13.21 6.03
N ALA A 84 10.29 12.70 7.09
CA ALA A 84 10.20 13.27 8.42
C ALA A 84 10.79 14.68 8.50
N GLU A 85 11.92 14.94 7.84
CA GLU A 85 12.55 16.26 7.77
C GLU A 85 11.58 17.30 7.23
N TYR A 86 11.02 17.05 6.04
CA TYR A 86 10.09 18.00 5.43
C TYR A 86 8.77 18.13 6.18
N HIS A 87 8.33 17.09 6.89
CA HIS A 87 7.19 17.19 7.80
C HIS A 87 7.51 18.13 8.97
N TYR A 88 8.65 17.96 9.66
CA TYR A 88 9.04 18.80 10.78
C TYR A 88 9.38 20.25 10.40
N THR A 89 9.91 20.48 9.19
CA THR A 89 10.20 21.83 8.70
C THR A 89 8.98 22.54 8.10
N ASN A 90 7.76 22.03 8.33
CA ASN A 90 6.49 22.55 7.78
C ASN A 90 6.43 22.60 6.25
N ASN A 91 7.24 21.81 5.54
CA ASN A 91 7.17 21.69 4.09
C ASN A 91 6.28 20.52 3.67
N THR A 92 5.02 20.58 4.12
CA THR A 92 4.04 19.49 4.02
C THR A 92 3.72 19.10 2.58
N ASN A 93 3.85 20.02 1.62
CA ASN A 93 3.66 19.72 0.20
C ASN A 93 4.75 18.79 -0.35
N ILE A 94 6.00 19.00 0.05
CA ILE A 94 7.11 18.14 -0.38
C ILE A 94 7.00 16.79 0.31
N SER A 95 6.74 16.76 1.63
CA SER A 95 6.58 15.50 2.35
C SER A 95 5.41 14.67 1.80
N TYR A 96 4.26 15.30 1.49
CA TYR A 96 3.12 14.66 0.84
C TYR A 96 3.51 14.07 -0.51
N ASN A 97 4.14 14.85 -1.40
CA ASN A 97 4.45 14.42 -2.76
C ASN A 97 5.51 13.31 -2.80
N ILE A 98 6.55 13.40 -1.97
CA ILE A 98 7.55 12.32 -1.83
C ILE A 98 6.84 11.04 -1.38
N THR A 99 6.09 11.12 -0.28
CA THR A 99 5.38 9.98 0.28
C THR A 99 4.43 9.35 -0.75
N LYS A 100 3.65 10.19 -1.45
CA LYS A 100 2.74 9.78 -2.51
C LYS A 100 3.46 9.02 -3.62
N LYS A 101 4.51 9.61 -4.21
CA LYS A 101 5.21 9.01 -5.36
C LYS A 101 5.85 7.68 -5.01
N ILE A 102 6.39 7.57 -3.81
CA ILE A 102 7.03 6.34 -3.34
C ILE A 102 5.98 5.26 -3.08
N LEU A 103 4.95 5.56 -2.29
CA LEU A 103 3.94 4.58 -1.94
C LEU A 103 3.10 4.15 -3.16
N GLU A 104 2.80 5.04 -4.10
CA GLU A 104 2.11 4.68 -5.35
C GLU A 104 2.96 3.79 -6.26
N SER A 105 4.29 3.90 -6.20
CA SER A 105 5.19 3.02 -6.97
C SER A 105 5.33 1.62 -6.37
N LEU A 106 5.17 1.50 -5.04
CA LEU A 106 5.37 0.24 -4.31
C LEU A 106 4.06 -0.54 -4.08
N ILE A 107 2.92 0.16 -4.05
CA ILE A 107 1.64 -0.42 -3.65
C ILE A 107 0.62 -0.28 -4.77
N ALA A 108 0.19 -1.44 -5.30
CA ALA A 108 -0.84 -1.53 -6.34
C ALA A 108 -2.13 -0.77 -5.98
N GLU A 109 -2.77 -0.18 -6.99
CA GLU A 109 -3.94 0.71 -6.84
C GLU A 109 -5.16 0.06 -6.20
N GLN A 110 -5.20 -1.26 -6.07
CA GLN A 110 -6.28 -2.01 -5.39
C GLN A 110 -6.23 -1.95 -3.86
N TYR A 111 -5.15 -1.41 -3.27
CA TYR A 111 -5.00 -1.28 -1.83
C TYR A 111 -5.17 0.17 -1.36
N GLY A 112 -5.91 0.32 -0.25
CA GLY A 112 -5.93 1.56 0.52
C GLY A 112 -4.64 1.73 1.31
N ILE A 113 -4.17 2.97 1.43
CA ILE A 113 -2.91 3.32 2.10
C ILE A 113 -3.12 4.55 2.96
N SER A 114 -2.55 4.58 4.16
CA SER A 114 -2.42 5.79 4.96
C SER A 114 -1.05 5.82 5.61
N TYR A 115 -0.31 6.90 5.40
CA TYR A 115 0.95 7.15 6.06
C TYR A 115 0.82 8.37 6.96
N MET A 116 1.14 8.19 8.23
CA MET A 116 0.98 9.18 9.28
C MET A 116 2.28 9.36 10.05
N ILE A 117 2.54 10.56 10.55
CA ILE A 117 3.59 10.83 11.54
C ILE A 117 2.92 11.53 12.72
N GLY A 118 3.05 10.95 13.92
CA GLY A 118 2.30 11.39 15.09
C GLY A 118 0.79 11.24 14.87
N ASN A 119 0.06 12.35 15.01
CA ASN A 119 -1.39 12.41 14.77
C ASN A 119 -1.75 12.98 13.39
N GLU A 120 -0.76 13.32 12.57
CA GLU A 120 -0.98 13.94 11.27
C GLU A 120 -0.88 12.94 10.14
N THR A 121 -1.83 13.01 9.20
CA THR A 121 -1.80 12.18 8.00
C THR A 121 -1.01 12.91 6.92
N ILE A 122 0.11 12.32 6.50
CA ILE A 122 0.94 12.85 5.42
C ILE A 122 0.38 12.42 4.07
N TYR A 123 -0.06 11.17 3.94
CA TYR A 123 -0.63 10.67 2.70
C TYR A 123 -1.77 9.70 2.99
N ASN A 124 -2.82 9.77 2.18
CA ASN A 124 -3.96 8.86 2.25
C ASN A 124 -4.50 8.57 0.85
N ARG A 125 -4.60 7.28 0.52
CA ARG A 125 -5.30 6.75 -0.65
C ARG A 125 -6.41 5.85 -0.14
N SER A 126 -7.65 6.31 -0.30
CA SER A 126 -8.82 5.59 0.20
C SER A 126 -9.63 5.02 -0.96
N ILE A 127 -9.73 3.70 -1.02
CA ILE A 127 -10.61 2.98 -1.96
C ILE A 127 -11.91 2.59 -1.22
N GLU A 128 -11.77 2.15 0.03
CA GLU A 128 -12.83 1.97 1.02
C GLU A 128 -12.41 2.56 2.38
N ARG A 129 -13.35 2.84 3.29
CA ARG A 129 -13.01 3.29 4.65
C ARG A 129 -12.22 2.19 5.37
N PHE A 130 -11.08 2.52 5.98
CA PHE A 130 -10.30 1.58 6.80
C PHE A 130 -11.15 0.76 7.77
N ASN A 131 -12.14 1.39 8.42
CA ASN A 131 -13.05 0.73 9.38
C ASN A 131 -14.02 -0.28 8.75
N ASN A 132 -14.24 -0.19 7.44
CA ASN A 132 -15.09 -1.10 6.67
C ASN A 132 -14.28 -2.13 5.89
N SER A 133 -12.96 -2.01 5.90
CA SER A 133 -12.08 -2.95 5.19
C SER A 133 -12.21 -4.34 5.81
N ARG A 134 -12.19 -5.37 4.96
CA ARG A 134 -12.13 -6.75 5.45
C ARG A 134 -10.81 -7.01 6.15
N PHE A 135 -9.75 -6.28 5.75
CA PHE A 135 -8.41 -6.42 6.30
C PHE A 135 -7.72 -5.06 6.38
N ALA A 136 -7.22 -4.73 7.57
CA ALA A 136 -6.53 -3.49 7.88
C ALA A 136 -5.27 -3.81 8.68
N LEU A 137 -4.11 -3.34 8.24
CA LEU A 137 -2.84 -3.60 8.91
C LEU A 137 -2.04 -2.31 9.08
N THR A 138 -1.24 -2.28 10.14
CA THR A 138 -0.53 -1.11 10.62
C THR A 138 0.90 -1.49 10.99
N SER A 139 1.91 -0.91 10.33
CA SER A 139 3.31 -0.94 10.80
C SER A 139 3.65 0.39 11.47
N ARG A 140 4.32 0.33 12.64
CA ARG A 140 4.71 1.50 13.44
C ARG A 140 6.21 1.53 13.63
N LYS A 141 6.82 2.68 13.38
CA LYS A 141 8.24 2.93 13.67
C LYS A 141 8.36 4.29 14.34
N ILE A 142 9.38 4.44 15.18
CA ILE A 142 9.66 5.72 15.81
C ILE A 142 10.43 6.57 14.80
N ALA A 143 9.89 7.74 14.49
CA ALA A 143 10.57 8.79 13.78
C ALA A 143 11.37 9.62 14.78
N PHE A 144 12.68 9.71 14.53
CA PHE A 144 13.59 10.64 15.16
C PHE A 144 14.43 11.29 14.07
N LEU A 145 14.43 12.62 14.03
CA LEU A 145 15.27 13.39 13.13
C LEU A 145 16.41 13.97 13.96
N SER A 146 17.65 13.83 13.48
CA SER A 146 18.79 14.56 14.02
C SER A 146 19.33 15.48 12.92
N VAL A 147 19.05 16.78 13.03
CA VAL A 147 19.59 17.79 12.12
C VAL A 147 20.93 18.26 12.68
N ASN A 148 21.99 18.14 11.88
CA ASN A 148 23.34 18.60 12.23
C ASN A 148 23.88 18.07 13.57
N GLN A 149 23.53 16.83 13.95
CA GLN A 149 23.97 16.16 15.19
C GLN A 149 23.59 16.88 16.49
N SER A 150 22.72 17.90 16.44
CA SER A 150 22.48 18.81 17.56
C SER A 150 21.01 19.18 17.77
N ILE A 151 20.17 19.11 16.74
CA ILE A 151 18.72 19.33 16.88
C ILE A 151 18.00 17.99 16.71
N PHE A 152 17.31 17.56 17.78
CA PHE A 152 16.49 16.36 17.77
C PHE A 152 15.02 16.74 17.62
N PHE A 153 14.35 16.18 16.61
CA PHE A 153 12.90 16.21 16.48
C PHE A 153 12.33 14.82 16.74
N GLY A 154 11.26 14.74 17.52
CA GLY A 154 10.67 13.49 18.01
C GLY A 154 11.08 13.14 19.46
N PRO A 155 10.64 11.97 19.98
CA PRO A 155 10.12 10.83 19.22
C PRO A 155 8.64 10.95 18.86
N GLU A 156 8.31 10.82 17.58
CA GLU A 156 6.93 10.61 17.11
C GLU A 156 6.80 9.25 16.42
N ILE A 157 5.59 8.72 16.36
CA ILE A 157 5.33 7.42 15.75
C ILE A 157 4.94 7.65 14.29
N ALA A 158 5.76 7.14 13.37
CA ALA A 158 5.38 6.99 11.98
C ALA A 158 4.58 5.69 11.81
N GLU A 159 3.42 5.79 11.17
CA GLU A 159 2.46 4.71 11.03
C GLU A 159 2.08 4.53 9.56
N LEU A 160 2.36 3.35 9.00
CA LEU A 160 1.92 2.95 7.67
C LEU A 160 0.78 1.94 7.79
N LYS A 161 -0.38 2.32 7.27
CA LYS A 161 -1.57 1.50 7.18
C LYS A 161 -1.82 1.05 5.76
N ILE A 162 -2.10 -0.23 5.57
CA ILE A 162 -2.49 -0.80 4.28
C ILE A 162 -3.72 -1.66 4.47
N TRP A 163 -4.72 -1.50 3.61
CA TRP A 163 -5.98 -2.25 3.67
C TRP A 163 -6.52 -2.61 2.28
N SER A 164 -7.39 -3.61 2.22
CA SER A 164 -8.13 -4.04 1.02
C SER A 164 -9.55 -4.45 1.36
#